data_AF-A0A0A2CEZ6-F1
#
_entry.id   AF-A0A0A2CEZ6-F1
#
_cell.length_a   1.000
_cell.length_b   1.000
_cell.length_c   1.000
_cell.angle_alpha   90.00
_cell.angle_beta   90.00
_cell.angle_gamma   90.00
#
_symmetry.space_group_name_H-M   'P 1'
#
loop_
_entity.id
_entity.type
_entity.pdbx_description
1 polymer ?
#
loop_
_entity_poly.entity_id
_entity_poly.type
_entity_poly.pdbx_seq_one_letter_code
_entity_poly.pdbx_strand_id
1 'polypeptide(L)' 'MLDPAGEAARSAANRLGVEGISKLRIGKVVDLELEADDEAEARKQLELLSDRLFANPVIEDWSLELQSVATTTA' A
#
# COMPACT_ATOMS: atom_id res chain seq x y z
N MET A 1 14.78 -2.47 5.68
CA MET A 1 14.81 -1.42 6.72
C MET A 1 13.99 -1.86 7.93
N LEU A 2 14.37 -1.49 9.15
CA LEU A 2 13.56 -1.76 10.34
C LEU A 2 12.35 -0.81 10.32
N ASP A 3 11.14 -1.34 10.46
CA ASP A 3 9.89 -0.58 10.65
C ASP A 3 9.66 -0.42 12.16
N PRO A 4 10.03 0.73 12.78
CA PRO A 4 9.93 0.89 14.23
C PRO A 4 8.48 0.92 14.72
N ALA A 5 7.55 1.37 13.87
CA ALA A 5 6.12 1.40 14.19
C ALA A 5 5.56 -0.03 14.20
N GLY A 6 5.93 -0.85 13.23
CA GLY A 6 5.61 -2.28 13.19
C GLY A 6 6.07 -3.03 14.44
N GLU A 7 7.32 -2.81 14.88
CA GLU A 7 7.84 -3.46 16.08
C GLU A 7 7.16 -2.97 17.36
N ALA A 8 6.89 -1.67 17.47
CA ALA A 8 6.14 -1.11 18.59
C ALA A 8 4.72 -1.70 18.69
N ALA A 9 4.02 -1.81 17.57
CA ALA A 9 2.69 -2.42 17.49
C ALA A 9 2.74 -3.92 17.80
N ARG A 10 3.74 -4.66 17.33
CA ARG A 10 3.96 -6.08 17.67
C ARG A 10 4.15 -6.27 19.18
N SER A 11 4.98 -5.42 19.79
CA SER A 11 5.21 -5.41 21.23
C SER A 11 3.93 -5.11 22.02
N ALA A 12 3.11 -4.17 21.54
CA ALA A 12 1.81 -3.88 22.14
C ALA A 12 0.84 -5.06 22.03
N ALA A 13 0.77 -5.72 20.88
CA ALA A 13 -0.08 -6.90 20.67
C ALA A 13 0.28 -8.05 21.64
N ASN A 14 1.57 -8.27 21.89
CA ASN A 14 2.03 -9.24 22.87
C ASN A 14 1.55 -8.89 24.30
N ARG A 15 1.65 -7.61 24.72
CA ARG A 15 1.11 -7.16 26.02
C ARG A 15 -0.39 -7.34 26.17
N LEU A 16 -1.13 -7.44 25.07
CA LEU A 16 -2.57 -7.72 25.03
C LEU A 16 -2.89 -9.23 25.00
N GLY A 17 -1.89 -10.10 25.05
CA GLY A 17 -2.05 -11.56 25.03
C GLY A 17 -2.18 -12.17 23.64
N VAL A 18 -1.92 -11.40 22.57
CA VAL A 18 -1.89 -11.94 21.21
C VAL A 18 -0.49 -12.48 20.92
N GLU A 19 -0.37 -13.79 20.99
CA GLU A 19 0.88 -14.52 20.74
C GLU A 19 0.99 -15.00 19.29
N GLY A 20 2.20 -15.42 18.88
CA GLY A 20 2.44 -16.02 17.56
C GLY A 20 2.67 -15.05 16.39
N ILE A 21 2.62 -13.73 16.62
CA ILE A 21 2.93 -12.74 15.57
C ILE A 21 4.45 -12.71 15.33
N SER A 22 4.89 -13.35 14.24
CA SER A 22 6.30 -13.40 13.83
C SER A 22 6.79 -12.12 13.14
N LYS A 23 5.89 -11.40 12.45
CA LYS A 23 6.17 -10.15 11.76
C LYS A 23 4.92 -9.29 11.71
N LEU A 24 5.06 -8.01 12.05
CA LEU A 24 4.02 -6.99 11.91
C LEU A 24 4.64 -5.80 11.19
N ARG A 25 3.94 -5.28 10.18
CA ARG A 25 4.32 -4.05 9.47
C ARG A 25 3.19 -3.04 9.58
N ILE A 26 3.54 -1.78 9.73
CA ILE A 26 2.62 -0.65 9.55
C ILE A 26 3.00 0.03 8.25
N GLY A 27 2.01 0.25 7.39
CA GLY A 27 2.21 0.86 6.09
C GLY A 27 1.05 1.79 5.73
N LYS A 28 1.12 2.35 4.53
CA LYS A 28 0.10 3.20 3.95
C LYS A 28 -0.65 2.43 2.87
N VAL A 29 -1.97 2.61 2.82
CA VAL A 29 -2.84 2.15 1.73
C VAL A 29 -3.38 3.40 1.03
N VAL A 30 -3.35 3.42 -0.30
CA VAL A 30 -3.87 4.50 -1.13
C VAL A 30 -4.84 3.89 -2.13
N ASP A 31 -6.13 4.18 -1.95
CA ASP A 31 -7.19 3.78 -2.89
C ASP A 31 -7.59 4.98 -3.74
N LEU A 32 -7.61 4.81 -5.05
CA LEU A 32 -8.02 5.84 -6.00
C LEU A 32 -8.65 5.24 -7.25
N GLU A 33 -9.49 6.02 -7.91
CA GLU A 33 -10.03 5.72 -9.24
C GLU A 33 -9.44 6.72 -10.25
N LEU A 34 -9.12 6.24 -11.44
CA LEU A 34 -8.59 7.05 -12.53
C LEU A 34 -9.15 6.58 -13.88
N GLU A 35 -9.30 7.51 -14.81
CA GLU A 35 -9.68 7.19 -16.19
C GLU A 35 -8.42 6.97 -17.02
N ALA A 36 -8.40 5.89 -17.80
CA ALA A 36 -7.35 5.59 -18.75
C ALA A 36 -7.92 4.82 -19.95
N ASP A 37 -7.25 4.93 -21.10
CA ASP A 37 -7.67 4.27 -22.34
C ASP A 37 -7.59 2.73 -22.22
N ASP A 38 -6.61 2.23 -21.47
CA ASP A 38 -6.39 0.82 -21.19
C ASP A 38 -5.66 0.58 -19.85
N GLU A 39 -5.53 -0.68 -19.45
CA GLU A 39 -4.85 -1.07 -18.22
C GLU A 39 -3.35 -0.69 -18.21
N ALA A 40 -2.70 -0.67 -19.38
CA ALA A 40 -1.28 -0.38 -19.47
C ALA A 40 -1.00 1.10 -19.19
N GLU A 41 -1.81 2.00 -19.72
CA GLU A 41 -1.72 3.43 -19.42
C GLU A 41 -2.12 3.71 -17.96
N ALA A 42 -3.16 3.06 -17.43
CA ALA A 42 -3.53 3.16 -16.01
C ALA A 42 -2.36 2.76 -15.09
N ARG A 43 -1.73 1.61 -15.37
CA ARG A 43 -0.58 1.11 -14.63
C ARG A 43 0.59 2.09 -14.66
N LYS A 44 0.92 2.62 -15.83
CA LYS A 44 2.01 3.59 -15.99
C LYS A 44 1.78 4.88 -15.19
N GLN A 45 0.55 5.37 -15.16
CA GLN A 45 0.18 6.54 -14.35
C GLN A 45 0.30 6.24 -12.84
N LEU A 46 -0.16 5.06 -12.41
CA LEU A 46 -0.06 4.61 -11.01
C LEU A 46 1.39 4.37 -10.57
N GLU A 47 2.23 3.81 -11.43
CA GLU A 47 3.67 3.65 -11.21
C GLU A 47 4.33 5.02 -11.00
N LEU A 48 4.04 5.99 -11.87
CA LEU A 48 4.56 7.35 -11.73
C LEU A 48 4.16 7.99 -10.39
N LEU A 49 2.89 7.91 -10.02
CA LEU A 49 2.40 8.46 -8.75
C LEU A 49 3.02 7.74 -7.55
N SER A 50 3.16 6.42 -7.64
CA SER A 50 3.75 5.61 -6.56
C SER A 50 5.22 5.98 -6.33
N ASP A 51 6.01 6.10 -7.41
CA ASP A 51 7.43 6.43 -7.32
C ASP A 51 7.75 7.88 -6.94
N ARG A 52 6.83 8.81 -7.23
CA ARG A 52 7.06 10.24 -7.07
C ARG A 52 6.31 10.89 -5.92
N LEU A 53 5.22 10.27 -5.46
CA LEU A 53 4.31 10.89 -4.50
C LEU A 53 3.93 9.94 -3.36
N PHE A 54 3.53 8.70 -3.66
CA PHE A 54 2.96 7.84 -2.61
C PHE A 54 4.00 7.04 -1.83
N ALA A 55 5.13 6.69 -2.42
CA ALA A 55 6.21 6.03 -1.70
C ALA A 55 7.47 6.89 -1.70
N ASN A 56 8.27 6.74 -0.65
CA ASN A 56 9.68 7.12 -0.71
C ASN A 56 10.51 5.88 -1.11
N PRO A 57 10.84 5.69 -2.39
CA PRO A 57 11.45 4.45 -2.88
C PRO A 57 12.86 4.17 -2.33
N VAL A 58 13.48 5.14 -1.64
CA VAL A 58 14.77 4.92 -0.96
C VAL A 58 14.59 4.06 0.30
N ILE A 59 13.43 4.15 0.96
CA ILE A 59 13.18 3.55 2.28
C ILE A 59 11.91 2.71 2.35
N GLU A 60 11.04 2.79 1.34
CA GLU A 60 9.75 2.11 1.27
C GLU A 60 9.64 1.27 0.00
N ASP A 61 9.10 0.07 0.15
CA ASP A 61 8.61 -0.76 -0.96
C ASP A 61 7.11 -0.55 -1.12
N TRP A 62 6.62 -0.56 -2.36
CA TRP A 62 5.19 -0.48 -2.66
C TRP A 62 4.75 -1.61 -3.61
N SER A 63 3.46 -1.93 -3.57
CA SER A 63 2.81 -2.88 -4.47
C SER A 63 1.50 -2.27 -4.96
N LEU A 64 1.03 -2.73 -6.10
CA LEU A 64 -0.13 -2.18 -6.77
C LEU A 64 -1.06 -3.29 -7.25
N GLU A 65 -2.34 -3.11 -6.99
CA GLU A 65 -3.44 -3.93 -7.50
C GLU A 65 -4.35 -3.04 -8.35
N LEU A 66 -4.72 -3.49 -9.55
CA LEU A 66 -5.65 -2.78 -10.43
C LEU A 66 -6.93 -3.59 -10.55
N GLN A 67 -8.06 -2.88 -10.57
CA GLN A 67 -9.37 -3.44 -10.86
C GLN A 67 -10.05 -2.53 -11.88
N SER A 68 -10.54 -3.12 -12.98
CA SER A 68 -11.38 -2.38 -13.92
C SER A 68 -12.75 -2.18 -13.30
N VAL A 69 -13.15 -0.93 -13.13
CA VAL A 69 -14.49 -0.56 -12.66
C VAL A 69 -15.29 -0.12 -13.88
N ALA A 70 -16.38 -0.83 -14.18
CA ALA A 70 -17.29 -0.37 -15.22
C ALA A 70 -17.93 0.95 -14.75
N THR A 71 -17.81 2.02 -15.55
CA THR A 71 -18.50 3.28 -15.28
C THR A 71 -20.00 2.98 -15.26
N THR A 72 -20.57 2.89 -14.06
CA THR A 72 -22.02 2.79 -13.93
C THR A 72 -22.56 4.19 -14.19
N THR A 73 -22.97 4.45 -15.42
CA THR A 73 -23.73 5.65 -15.75
C THR A 73 -25.05 5.55 -15.00
N ALA A 74 -25.24 6.40 -13.99
CA ALA A 74 -26.52 6.60 -13.31
C ALA A 74 -27.51 7.33 -14.22
#